data_AF-A0A2E2QJS6-F1
#
_entry.id   AF-A0A2E2QJS6-F1
#
_cell.length_a   1.000
_cell.length_b   1.000
_cell.length_c   1.000
_cell.angle_alpha   90.00
_cell.angle_beta   90.00
_cell.angle_gamma   90.00
#
_symmetry.space_group_name_H-M   'P 1'
#
loop_
_entity.id
_entity.type
_entity.pdbx_description
1 polymer ?
#
loop_
_entity_poly.entity_id
_entity_poly.type
_entity_poly.pdbx_seq_one_letter_code
_entity_poly.pdbx_strand_id
1 'polypeptide(L)'
;MRQRKTFLLITCFLSLLAIPASSQSTGQQQPKELALVMRDQAQFCRMKKDKPCFLSCVAASKNAGDGVAVQQCNADYQRVLAANPPTPQRPERSMTLAQRIALMPDKAAYCKAKQAVNTERGMRGPLDACFGTCSSNRVSDLNYPERQREGIVLTCENLYYAIFQSLGK
;
A
#
# COMPACT_ATOMS: atom_id res chain seq x y z
N MET A 1 -55.22 58.82 -25.65
CA MET A 1 -53.91 59.51 -25.51
C MET A 1 -52.80 58.50 -25.74
N ARG A 2 -51.90 58.82 -26.68
CA ARG A 2 -50.68 58.05 -27.00
C ARG A 2 -49.74 58.08 -25.79
N GLN A 3 -49.12 56.96 -25.43
CA GLN A 3 -47.74 56.96 -24.94
C GLN A 3 -47.06 55.60 -25.17
N ARG A 4 -45.82 55.72 -25.62
CA ARG A 4 -44.94 54.69 -26.17
C ARG A 4 -44.48 53.76 -25.04
N LYS A 5 -44.45 52.46 -25.30
CA LYS A 5 -43.61 51.54 -24.52
C LYS A 5 -42.55 50.92 -25.43
N THR A 6 -41.35 51.30 -25.05
CA THR A 6 -40.02 51.02 -25.56
C THR A 6 -39.81 49.53 -25.82
N PHE A 7 -39.37 49.24 -27.03
CA PHE A 7 -38.69 48.00 -27.40
C PHE A 7 -37.40 47.87 -26.59
N LEU A 8 -37.22 46.74 -25.92
CA LEU A 8 -35.89 46.31 -25.48
C LEU A 8 -35.78 44.81 -25.77
N LEU A 9 -35.10 44.55 -26.89
CA LEU A 9 -34.63 43.24 -27.33
C LEU A 9 -33.68 42.68 -26.26
N ILE A 10 -34.11 41.62 -25.59
CA ILE A 10 -33.20 40.75 -24.82
C ILE A 10 -32.74 39.68 -25.80
N THR A 11 -31.52 39.88 -26.30
CA THR A 11 -30.78 38.93 -27.12
C THR A 11 -30.59 37.62 -26.34
N CYS A 12 -31.24 36.56 -26.84
CA CYS A 12 -31.04 35.19 -26.41
C CYS A 12 -29.58 34.76 -26.56
N PHE A 13 -28.98 34.34 -25.45
CA PHE A 13 -28.19 33.11 -25.30
C PHE A 13 -27.46 32.61 -26.56
N LEU A 14 -26.27 33.14 -26.81
CA LEU A 14 -25.21 32.43 -27.52
C LEU A 14 -23.90 32.57 -26.74
N SER A 15 -23.77 31.77 -25.69
CA SER A 15 -22.46 31.40 -25.16
C SER A 15 -22.24 29.94 -25.55
N LEU A 16 -21.79 29.73 -26.80
CA LEU A 16 -21.01 28.55 -27.15
C LEU A 16 -19.75 28.59 -26.28
N LEU A 17 -19.85 28.04 -25.07
CA LEU A 17 -18.69 27.52 -24.37
C LEU A 17 -18.26 26.30 -25.18
N ALA A 18 -17.36 26.54 -26.13
CA ALA A 18 -16.48 25.51 -26.66
C ALA A 18 -15.71 24.98 -25.46
N ILE A 19 -16.24 23.92 -24.86
CA ILE A 19 -15.47 23.04 -23.98
C ILE A 19 -14.33 22.58 -24.87
N PRO A 20 -13.05 22.94 -24.61
CA PRO A 20 -11.98 22.16 -25.20
C PRO A 20 -12.22 20.76 -24.66
N ALA A 21 -12.64 19.86 -25.56
CA ALA A 21 -12.58 18.44 -25.31
C ALA A 21 -11.15 18.20 -24.83
N SER A 22 -11.03 18.08 -23.51
CA SER A 22 -9.80 17.69 -22.86
C SER A 22 -9.62 16.28 -23.39
N SER A 23 -8.85 16.19 -24.47
CA SER A 23 -8.33 14.95 -24.96
C SER A 23 -7.60 14.40 -23.74
N GLN A 24 -8.27 13.50 -23.03
CA GLN A 24 -7.63 12.58 -22.12
C GLN A 24 -6.70 11.80 -23.03
N SER A 25 -5.49 12.36 -23.20
CA SER A 25 -4.30 11.59 -23.44
C SER A 25 -4.26 10.60 -22.30
N THR A 26 -4.89 9.45 -22.49
CA THR A 26 -4.52 8.21 -21.87
C THR A 26 -3.09 8.01 -22.34
N GLY A 27 -2.16 8.61 -21.58
CA GLY A 27 -0.77 8.66 -21.95
C GLY A 27 -0.33 7.24 -22.23
N GLN A 28 -0.01 6.96 -23.49
CA GLN A 28 0.78 5.79 -23.81
C GLN A 28 2.04 5.93 -22.97
N GLN A 29 2.12 5.20 -21.86
CA GLN A 29 3.39 5.02 -21.15
C GLN A 29 4.38 4.63 -22.22
N GLN A 30 5.40 5.47 -22.42
CA GLN A 30 6.34 5.26 -23.51
C GLN A 30 6.87 3.82 -23.40
N PRO A 31 7.04 3.08 -24.51
CA PRO A 31 7.38 1.64 -24.47
C PRO A 31 8.58 1.29 -23.57
N LYS A 32 9.50 2.24 -23.35
CA LYS A 32 10.64 2.10 -22.44
C LYS A 32 10.24 2.07 -20.96
N GLU A 33 9.30 2.91 -20.55
CA GLU A 33 8.78 2.93 -19.17
C GLU A 33 8.00 1.65 -18.88
N LEU A 34 7.17 1.22 -19.83
CA LEU A 34 6.40 -0.02 -19.71
C LEU A 34 7.31 -1.25 -19.64
N ALA A 35 8.39 -1.29 -20.45
CA ALA A 35 9.38 -2.36 -20.38
C ALA A 35 10.08 -2.45 -19.01
N LEU A 36 10.35 -1.31 -18.36
CA LEU A 36 10.90 -1.27 -17.00
C LEU A 36 9.92 -1.84 -15.98
N VAL A 37 8.65 -1.46 -16.05
CA VAL A 37 7.60 -2.00 -15.17
C VAL A 37 7.48 -3.52 -15.30
N MET A 38 7.46 -4.06 -16.53
CA MET A 38 7.41 -5.50 -16.75
C MET A 38 8.67 -6.22 -16.22
N ARG A 39 9.85 -5.58 -16.32
CA ARG A 39 11.09 -6.11 -15.77
C ARG A 39 11.04 -6.21 -14.24
N ASP A 40 10.47 -5.22 -13.57
CA ASP A 40 10.33 -5.21 -12.11
C ASP A 40 9.33 -6.27 -11.63
N GLN A 41 8.20 -6.43 -12.35
CA GLN A 41 7.24 -7.51 -12.10
C GLN A 41 7.88 -8.90 -12.29
N ALA A 42 8.71 -9.08 -13.32
CA ALA A 42 9.49 -10.31 -13.49
C ALA A 42 10.41 -10.58 -12.30
N GLN A 43 11.14 -9.58 -11.79
CA GLN A 43 11.99 -9.77 -10.60
C GLN A 43 11.18 -10.18 -9.37
N PHE A 44 10.01 -9.56 -9.15
CA PHE A 44 9.10 -9.97 -8.08
C PHE A 44 8.69 -11.45 -8.23
N CYS A 45 8.23 -11.86 -9.40
CA CYS A 45 7.82 -13.24 -9.65
C CYS A 45 8.98 -14.23 -9.51
N ARG A 46 10.20 -13.84 -9.89
CA ARG A 46 11.42 -14.63 -9.65
C ARG A 46 11.70 -14.81 -8.15
N MET A 47 11.61 -13.75 -7.35
CA MET A 47 11.78 -13.83 -5.89
C MET A 47 10.72 -14.74 -5.24
N LYS A 48 9.50 -14.75 -5.77
CA LYS A 48 8.42 -15.64 -5.33
C LYS A 48 8.46 -17.03 -5.97
N LYS A 49 9.47 -17.34 -6.78
CA LYS A 49 9.69 -18.63 -7.46
C LYS A 49 8.54 -19.04 -8.39
N ASP A 50 7.74 -18.08 -8.88
CA ASP A 50 6.68 -18.35 -9.85
C ASP A 50 7.23 -18.26 -11.28
N LYS A 51 7.63 -19.41 -11.82
CA LYS A 51 8.23 -19.52 -13.16
C LYS A 51 7.29 -19.05 -14.29
N PRO A 52 5.98 -19.40 -14.30
CA PRO A 52 5.06 -18.90 -15.31
C PRO A 52 4.98 -17.37 -15.35
N CYS A 53 4.80 -16.71 -14.20
CA CYS A 53 4.77 -15.25 -14.13
C CYS A 53 6.10 -14.62 -14.55
N PHE A 54 7.22 -15.20 -14.10
CA PHE A 54 8.53 -14.69 -14.51
C PHE A 54 8.70 -14.71 -16.04
N LEU A 55 8.30 -15.80 -16.69
CA LEU A 55 8.42 -15.93 -18.15
C LEU A 55 7.48 -14.99 -18.90
N SER A 56 6.22 -14.86 -18.49
CA SER A 56 5.27 -13.94 -19.12
C SER A 56 5.74 -12.48 -19.01
N CYS A 57 6.28 -12.08 -17.86
CA CYS A 57 6.80 -10.73 -17.66
C CYS A 57 8.13 -10.46 -18.35
N VAL A 58 9.02 -11.44 -18.48
CA VAL A 58 10.23 -11.30 -19.31
C VAL A 58 9.87 -11.14 -20.78
N ALA A 59 8.90 -11.91 -21.29
CA ALA A 59 8.42 -11.77 -22.66
C ALA A 59 7.81 -10.38 -22.91
N ALA A 60 6.94 -9.91 -22.00
CA ALA A 60 6.35 -8.58 -22.05
C ALA A 60 7.39 -7.45 -21.98
N SER A 61 8.45 -7.60 -21.16
CA SER A 61 9.52 -6.58 -21.08
C SER A 61 10.33 -6.43 -22.36
N LYS A 62 10.48 -7.51 -23.14
CA LYS A 62 11.20 -7.49 -24.42
C LYS A 62 10.35 -6.90 -25.53
N ASN A 63 9.03 -7.06 -25.44
CA ASN A 63 8.05 -6.64 -26.43
C ASN A 63 6.94 -5.80 -25.78
N ALA A 64 7.30 -4.68 -25.15
CA ALA A 64 6.34 -3.84 -24.43
C ALA A 64 5.26 -3.19 -25.32
N GLY A 65 5.42 -3.24 -26.64
CA GLY A 65 4.39 -2.85 -27.62
C GLY A 65 3.32 -3.92 -27.87
N ASP A 66 3.53 -5.16 -27.41
CA ASP A 66 2.54 -6.24 -27.50
C ASP A 66 1.59 -6.17 -26.30
N GLY A 67 0.41 -5.59 -26.53
CA GLY A 67 -0.63 -5.43 -25.50
C GLY A 67 -1.10 -6.76 -24.90
N VAL A 68 -1.05 -7.87 -25.65
CA VAL A 68 -1.44 -9.19 -25.15
C VAL A 68 -0.39 -9.72 -24.18
N ALA A 69 0.89 -9.59 -24.53
CA ALA A 69 1.99 -9.99 -23.64
C ALA A 69 1.99 -9.18 -22.33
N VAL A 70 1.74 -7.87 -22.42
CA VAL A 70 1.66 -6.98 -21.24
C VAL A 70 0.47 -7.32 -20.36
N GLN A 71 -0.71 -7.58 -20.94
CA GLN A 71 -1.89 -7.99 -20.16
C GLN A 71 -1.66 -9.34 -19.46
N GLN A 72 -1.05 -10.30 -20.14
CA GLN A 72 -0.75 -11.60 -19.55
C GLN A 72 0.25 -11.49 -18.38
N CYS A 73 1.33 -10.72 -18.54
CA CYS A 73 2.25 -10.44 -17.43
C CYS A 73 1.54 -9.80 -16.24
N ASN A 74 0.70 -8.78 -16.48
CA ASN A 74 -0.04 -8.13 -15.40
C ASN A 74 -1.00 -9.10 -14.69
N ALA A 75 -1.71 -9.97 -15.42
CA ALA A 75 -2.62 -10.94 -14.82
C ALA A 75 -1.85 -11.97 -13.95
N ASP A 76 -0.74 -12.49 -14.46
CA ASP A 76 0.13 -13.41 -13.72
C ASP A 76 0.76 -12.73 -12.50
N TYR A 77 1.23 -11.49 -12.65
CA TYR A 77 1.77 -10.69 -11.57
C TYR A 77 0.73 -10.46 -10.47
N GLN A 78 -0.50 -10.09 -10.83
CA GLN A 78 -1.58 -9.90 -9.84
C GLN A 78 -1.93 -11.20 -9.11
N ARG A 79 -1.93 -12.35 -9.81
CA ARG A 79 -2.11 -13.66 -9.16
C ARG A 79 -1.00 -13.93 -8.14
N VAL A 80 0.27 -13.72 -8.52
CA VAL A 80 1.41 -13.96 -7.62
C VAL A 80 1.43 -12.96 -6.48
N LEU A 81 1.08 -11.69 -6.73
CA LEU A 81 0.97 -10.64 -5.72
C LEU A 81 -0.16 -10.94 -4.72
N ALA A 82 -1.33 -11.37 -5.18
CA ALA A 82 -2.43 -11.77 -4.32
C ALA A 82 -2.08 -13.00 -3.45
N ALA A 83 -1.32 -13.94 -4.00
CA ALA A 83 -0.81 -15.10 -3.25
C ALA A 83 0.39 -14.75 -2.33
N ASN A 84 1.03 -13.60 -2.55
CA ASN A 84 2.19 -13.13 -1.80
C ASN A 84 2.05 -11.63 -1.50
N PRO A 85 1.02 -11.23 -0.74
CA PRO A 85 0.77 -9.82 -0.49
C PRO A 85 2.04 -9.19 0.08
N PRO A 86 2.41 -7.98 -0.37
CA PRO A 86 3.58 -7.31 0.17
C PRO A 86 3.41 -7.23 1.69
N THR A 87 4.42 -7.66 2.44
CA THR A 87 4.46 -7.42 3.88
C THR A 87 4.22 -5.93 4.08
N PRO A 88 3.29 -5.50 4.96
CA PRO A 88 3.04 -4.11 5.25
C PRO A 88 4.40 -3.43 5.46
N GLN A 89 4.70 -2.43 4.63
CA GLN A 89 5.88 -1.59 4.85
C GLN A 89 5.78 -1.07 6.28
N ARG A 90 6.90 -1.00 7.02
CA ARG A 90 6.92 -0.44 8.37
C ARG A 90 6.57 1.04 8.29
N PRO A 91 5.30 1.47 8.49
CA PRO A 91 4.94 2.88 8.29
C PRO A 91 5.62 3.76 9.34
N GLU A 92 6.17 3.17 10.40
CA GLU A 92 6.78 3.86 11.52
C GLU A 92 8.11 4.53 11.19
N ARG A 93 8.76 4.17 10.07
CA ARG A 93 10.06 4.75 9.68
C ARG A 93 10.02 6.26 9.45
N SER A 94 8.85 6.81 9.12
CA SER A 94 8.64 8.24 8.92
C SER A 94 7.81 8.88 10.04
N MET A 95 7.49 8.13 11.10
CA MET A 95 6.61 8.59 12.18
C MET A 95 7.39 9.15 13.37
N THR A 96 6.79 10.09 14.09
CA THR A 96 7.30 10.55 15.38
C THR A 96 7.11 9.47 16.44
N LEU A 97 7.87 9.56 17.55
CA LEU A 97 7.71 8.63 18.67
C LEU A 97 6.26 8.58 19.20
N ALA A 98 5.59 9.74 19.29
CA ALA A 98 4.20 9.81 19.74
C ALA A 98 3.25 9.04 18.81
N GLN A 99 3.41 9.17 17.50
CA GLN A 99 2.63 8.43 16.51
C GLN A 99 2.90 6.92 16.61
N ARG A 100 4.15 6.52 16.82
CA ARG A 100 4.53 5.10 16.98
C ARG A 100 3.94 4.50 18.26
N ILE A 101 3.93 5.25 19.37
CA ILE A 101 3.30 4.83 20.64
C ILE A 101 1.80 4.64 20.46
N ALA A 102 1.13 5.52 19.71
CA ALA A 102 -0.31 5.41 19.46
C ALA A 102 -0.69 4.10 18.74
N LEU A 103 0.24 3.48 18.00
CA LEU A 103 0.03 2.20 17.30
C LEU A 103 0.36 0.96 18.15
N MET A 104 0.96 1.12 19.33
CA MET A 104 1.32 -0.03 20.17
C MET A 104 0.11 -0.85 20.66
N PRO A 105 -1.03 -0.25 21.05
CA PRO A 105 -2.22 -1.01 21.45
C PRO A 105 -2.72 -1.93 20.34
N ASP A 106 -2.74 -1.47 19.09
CA ASP A 106 -3.18 -2.28 17.94
C ASP A 106 -2.23 -3.46 17.70
N LYS A 107 -0.92 -3.23 17.83
CA LYS A 107 0.10 -4.30 17.75
C LYS A 107 -0.05 -5.31 18.87
N ALA A 108 -0.33 -4.86 20.10
CA ALA A 108 -0.60 -5.73 21.23
C ALA A 108 -1.87 -6.57 21.00
N ALA A 109 -2.94 -5.95 20.49
CA ALA A 109 -4.19 -6.64 20.15
C ALA A 109 -3.98 -7.71 19.08
N TYR A 110 -3.20 -7.41 18.04
CA TYR A 110 -2.84 -8.40 17.02
C TYR A 110 -2.09 -9.61 17.61
N CYS A 111 -1.05 -9.34 18.41
CA CYS A 111 -0.28 -10.42 19.03
C CYS A 111 -1.12 -11.27 20.00
N LYS A 112 -2.02 -10.65 20.75
CA LYS A 112 -2.99 -11.36 21.61
C LYS A 112 -3.98 -12.20 20.79
N ALA A 113 -4.49 -11.67 19.68
CA ALA A 113 -5.39 -12.40 18.79
C ALA A 113 -4.72 -13.64 18.19
N LYS A 114 -3.48 -13.49 17.71
CA LYS A 114 -2.70 -14.63 17.19
C LYS A 114 -2.31 -15.63 18.28
N GLN A 115 -2.05 -15.18 19.50
CA GLN A 115 -1.83 -16.06 20.66
C GLN A 115 -3.04 -16.94 20.96
N ALA A 116 -4.26 -16.41 20.82
CA ALA A 116 -5.48 -17.17 21.12
C ALA A 116 -5.75 -18.31 20.13
N VAL A 117 -5.28 -18.18 18.88
CA VAL A 117 -5.58 -19.14 17.81
C VAL A 117 -4.39 -19.98 17.38
N ASN A 118 -3.16 -19.62 17.78
CA ASN A 118 -1.96 -20.36 17.40
C ASN A 118 -1.67 -21.51 18.38
N THR A 119 -1.60 -22.74 17.86
CA THR A 119 -1.30 -23.97 18.61
C THR A 119 0.19 -24.37 18.55
N GLU A 120 1.01 -23.70 17.73
CA GLU A 120 2.42 -23.99 17.57
C GLU A 120 3.23 -23.60 18.82
N ARG A 121 3.84 -24.60 19.45
CA ARG A 121 4.63 -24.42 20.69
C ARG A 121 5.79 -23.42 20.52
N GLY A 122 6.43 -23.42 19.35
CA GLY A 122 7.55 -22.51 19.03
C GLY A 122 7.14 -21.04 18.95
N MET A 123 5.85 -20.75 18.76
CA MET A 123 5.35 -19.38 18.60
C MET A 123 4.79 -18.77 19.88
N ARG A 124 4.56 -19.58 20.93
CA ARG A 124 3.98 -19.10 22.18
C ARG A 124 4.86 -18.06 22.88
N GLY A 125 6.15 -18.37 23.06
CA GLY A 125 7.12 -17.43 23.65
C GLY A 125 7.24 -16.11 22.87
N PRO A 126 7.43 -16.13 21.53
CA PRO A 126 7.41 -14.93 20.71
C PRO A 126 6.11 -14.10 20.80
N LEU A 127 4.94 -14.75 20.85
CA LEU A 127 3.64 -14.07 20.98
C LEU A 127 3.47 -13.43 22.37
N ASP A 128 3.88 -14.12 23.44
CA ASP A 128 3.88 -13.60 24.81
C ASP A 128 4.78 -12.36 24.93
N ALA A 129 6.00 -12.45 24.37
CA ALA A 129 6.94 -11.34 24.35
C ALA A 129 6.41 -10.15 23.54
N CYS A 130 5.79 -10.40 22.39
CA CYS A 130 5.16 -9.34 21.60
C CYS A 130 4.05 -8.64 22.40
N PHE A 131 3.09 -9.41 22.94
CA PHE A 131 1.98 -8.84 23.69
C PHE A 131 2.49 -8.03 24.89
N GLY A 132 3.36 -8.60 25.73
CA GLY A 132 3.86 -7.92 26.92
C GLY A 132 4.68 -6.66 26.63
N THR A 133 5.48 -6.66 25.55
CA THR A 133 6.26 -5.48 25.16
C THR A 133 5.35 -4.38 24.61
N CYS A 134 4.40 -4.74 23.74
CA CYS A 134 3.48 -3.79 23.13
C CYS A 134 2.42 -3.25 24.10
N SER A 135 2.12 -3.95 25.20
CA SER A 135 1.23 -3.48 26.26
C SER A 135 1.95 -2.78 27.42
N SER A 136 3.23 -2.45 27.28
CA SER A 136 4.02 -1.88 28.37
C SER A 136 3.62 -0.43 28.69
N ASN A 137 3.02 -0.21 29.87
CA ASN A 137 2.65 1.12 30.38
C ASN A 137 3.83 2.10 30.50
N ARG A 138 5.08 1.61 30.47
CA ARG A 138 6.29 2.45 30.50
C ARG A 138 6.40 3.37 29.29
N VAL A 139 5.76 3.05 28.16
CA VAL A 139 5.79 3.91 26.97
C VAL A 139 4.89 5.13 27.08
N SER A 140 3.88 5.09 27.95
CA SER A 140 2.98 6.21 28.27
C SER A 140 3.41 6.99 29.51
N ASP A 141 4.35 6.47 30.30
CA ASP A 141 4.87 7.16 31.48
C ASP A 141 5.86 8.25 31.06
N LEU A 142 5.48 9.51 31.32
CA LEU A 142 6.30 10.68 31.00
C LEU A 142 7.54 10.81 31.89
N ASN A 143 7.58 10.12 33.03
CA ASN A 143 8.77 10.06 33.89
C ASN A 143 9.82 9.07 33.36
N TYR A 144 9.45 8.22 32.40
CA TYR A 144 10.37 7.30 31.76
C TYR A 144 11.17 8.05 30.67
N PRO A 145 12.52 7.95 30.65
CA PRO A 145 13.34 8.67 29.68
C PRO A 145 12.91 8.38 28.23
N GLU A 146 12.84 9.41 27.40
CA GLU A 146 12.37 9.30 26.00
C GLU A 146 13.11 8.21 25.22
N ARG A 147 14.44 8.14 25.37
CA ARG A 147 15.28 7.11 24.75
C ARG A 147 14.88 5.68 25.15
N GLN A 148 14.45 5.48 26.41
CA GLN A 148 14.01 4.17 26.89
C GLN A 148 12.63 3.83 26.34
N ARG A 149 11.72 4.81 26.27
CA ARG A 149 10.40 4.66 25.65
C ARG A 149 10.53 4.28 24.17
N GLU A 150 11.40 4.97 23.44
CA GLU A 150 11.71 4.64 22.04
C GLU A 150 12.28 3.23 21.87
N GLY A 151 13.16 2.79 22.78
CA GLY A 151 13.67 1.43 22.77
C GLY A 151 12.58 0.37 22.93
N ILE A 152 11.60 0.61 23.81
CA ILE A 152 10.45 -0.28 24.00
C ILE A 152 9.57 -0.31 22.75
N VAL A 153 9.26 0.86 22.18
CA VAL A 153 8.47 1.00 20.94
C VAL A 153 9.13 0.23 19.79
N LEU A 154 10.44 0.41 19.60
CA LEU A 154 11.20 -0.29 18.57
C LEU A 154 11.20 -1.81 18.78
N THR A 155 11.28 -2.25 20.04
CA THR A 155 11.23 -3.69 20.37
C THR A 155 9.86 -4.27 20.06
N CYS A 156 8.78 -3.58 20.45
CA CYS A 156 7.41 -3.95 20.10
C CYS A 156 7.23 -4.07 18.58
N GLU A 157 7.69 -3.08 17.81
CA GLU A 157 7.64 -3.09 16.35
C GLU A 157 8.37 -4.31 15.76
N ASN A 158 9.60 -4.57 16.20
CA ASN A 158 10.38 -5.69 15.68
C ASN A 158 9.70 -7.03 15.97
N LEU A 159 9.19 -7.23 17.18
CA LEU A 159 8.45 -8.44 17.55
C LEU A 159 7.17 -8.58 16.74
N TYR A 160 6.37 -7.51 16.65
CA TYR A 160 5.15 -7.47 15.86
C TYR A 160 5.42 -7.87 14.40
N TYR A 161 6.42 -7.29 13.75
CA TYR A 161 6.74 -7.61 12.37
C TYR A 161 7.28 -9.04 12.18
N ALA A 162 8.02 -9.57 13.15
CA ALA A 162 8.46 -10.97 13.12
C ALA A 162 7.26 -11.93 13.21
N ILE A 163 6.30 -11.65 14.11
CA ILE A 163 5.05 -12.41 14.22
C ILE A 163 4.23 -12.29 12.93
N PHE A 164 4.06 -11.07 12.43
CA PHE A 164 3.30 -10.81 11.20
C PHE A 164 3.89 -11.57 10.00
N GLN A 165 5.22 -11.61 9.86
CA GLN A 165 5.88 -12.37 8.80
C GLN A 165 5.74 -13.87 8.97
N SER A 166 5.76 -14.36 10.22
CA SER A 166 5.70 -15.79 10.52
C SER A 166 4.28 -16.35 10.43
N LEU A 167 3.27 -15.57 10.87
CA LEU A 167 1.89 -16.02 11.10
C LEU A 167 0.83 -15.19 10.35
N GLY A 168 1.22 -14.19 9.57
CA GLY A 168 0.32 -13.34 8.79
C GLY A 168 -0.28 -14.00 7.56
N LYS A 169 -0.32 -15.33 7.53
CA LYS A 169 -1.11 -16.11 6.57
C LYS A 169 -2.56 -16.21 7.04
#